data_AF-A0A8X6MII1-F1
#
_entry.id   AF-A0A8X6MII1-F1
#
_cell.length_a   1.000
_cell.length_b   1.000
_cell.length_c   1.000
_cell.angle_alpha   90.00
_cell.angle_beta   90.00
_cell.angle_gamma   90.00
#
_symmetry.space_group_name_H-M   'P 1'
#
loop_
_entity.id
_entity.type
_entity.pdbx_description
1 polymer ?
#
loop_
_entity_poly.entity_id
_entity_poly.type
_entity_poly.pdbx_seq_one_letter_code
_entity_poly.pdbx_strand_id
1 'polypeptide(L)'
;MIKRSIPHHQIIINNNSFENTAIKLNRQNDPPVTIVSAYHPPRKPIVVEDLHQIFRNQGHVLVAGDLNAKQASWSPLTQQNTPGNIIRRFCDSTGYYLNAPSEPTCFRRSYRSTTIDIAICKGMTVTDCSSISELSSDHNLVLLREAPFQENPEPCDDDAFDHVKEESTTPQPQFQTPHRTLTSPQKLWKSCSSSQTKKHLERWH
;
A
#
# COMPACT_ATOMS: atom_id res chain seq x y z
N MET A 1 10.06 -5.98 21.99
CA MET A 1 9.38 -6.72 23.08
C MET A 1 7.93 -6.91 22.69
N ILE A 2 7.40 -8.14 22.70
CA ILE A 2 5.99 -8.41 22.36
C ILE A 2 5.21 -8.55 23.68
N LYS A 3 4.02 -7.97 23.77
CA LYS A 3 3.17 -8.12 24.95
C LYS A 3 2.79 -9.59 25.11
N ARG A 4 3.11 -10.19 26.26
CA ARG A 4 2.89 -11.63 26.52
C ARG A 4 1.45 -12.11 26.33
N SER A 5 0.47 -11.21 26.49
CA SER A 5 -0.95 -11.53 26.34
C SER A 5 -1.40 -11.70 24.88
N ILE A 6 -0.54 -11.43 23.89
CA ILE A 6 -0.87 -11.59 22.47
C ILE A 6 -0.41 -12.98 22.03
N PRO A 7 -1.30 -13.88 21.59
CA PRO A 7 -0.89 -15.18 21.07
C PRO A 7 0.02 -15.03 19.85
N HIS A 8 1.25 -15.54 19.95
CA HIS A 8 2.24 -15.48 18.89
C HIS A 8 3.16 -16.70 18.93
N HIS A 9 3.76 -17.04 17.80
CA HIS A 9 4.84 -18.00 17.74
C HIS A 9 5.97 -17.48 16.86
N GLN A 10 7.20 -17.78 17.25
CA GLN A 10 8.39 -17.44 16.46
C GLN A 10 8.44 -18.34 15.23
N ILE A 11 8.87 -17.77 14.10
CA ILE A 11 9.11 -18.51 12.85
C ILE A 11 10.54 -18.25 12.39
N ILE A 12 11.12 -19.24 11.72
CA ILE A 12 12.48 -19.14 11.16
C ILE A 12 12.36 -18.82 9.67
N ILE A 13 12.97 -17.72 9.25
CA ILE A 13 13.08 -17.33 7.84
C ILE A 13 14.56 -17.29 7.47
N ASN A 14 15.01 -18.35 6.80
CA ASN A 14 16.39 -18.44 6.33
C ASN A 14 16.56 -17.55 5.09
N ASN A 15 17.55 -16.68 5.14
CA ASN A 15 17.96 -15.88 4.00
C ASN A 15 19.40 -15.39 4.20
N ASN A 16 20.05 -14.99 3.12
CA ASN A 16 21.43 -14.53 3.15
C ASN A 16 21.55 -13.00 3.09
N SER A 17 20.47 -12.27 2.82
CA SER A 17 20.50 -10.82 2.62
C SER A 17 20.28 -10.00 3.90
N PHE A 18 19.56 -10.55 4.87
CA PHE A 18 19.09 -9.85 6.07
C PHE A 18 19.28 -10.70 7.32
N GLU A 19 19.75 -10.05 8.38
CA GLU A 19 19.57 -10.57 9.74
C GLU A 19 18.11 -10.32 10.13
N ASN A 20 17.41 -11.33 10.63
CA ASN A 20 15.98 -11.18 10.87
C ASN A 20 15.49 -12.01 12.07
N THR A 21 14.39 -11.55 12.64
CA THR A 21 13.57 -12.32 13.58
C THR A 21 12.12 -12.15 13.20
N ALA A 22 11.39 -13.25 13.16
CA ALA A 22 10.01 -13.25 12.69
C ALA A 22 9.08 -13.91 13.70
N ILE A 23 7.88 -13.36 13.80
CA ILE A 23 6.77 -13.94 14.55
C ILE A 23 5.55 -14.02 13.65
N LYS A 24 4.66 -14.94 13.96
CA LYS A 24 3.33 -14.99 13.36
C LYS A 24 2.28 -14.78 14.44
N LEU A 25 1.40 -13.82 14.17
CA LEU A 25 0.25 -13.46 14.97
C LEU A 25 -0.99 -14.05 14.31
N ASN A 26 -1.77 -14.82 15.07
CA ASN A 26 -3.07 -15.28 14.61
C ASN A 26 -4.13 -14.29 15.09
N ARG A 27 -4.98 -13.84 14.17
CA ARG A 27 -6.09 -12.93 14.46
C ARG A 27 -7.40 -13.70 14.32
N GLN A 28 -8.38 -13.38 15.16
CA GLN A 28 -9.70 -13.97 15.03
C GLN A 28 -10.41 -13.30 13.84
N ASN A 29 -10.99 -14.12 12.95
CA ASN A 29 -11.72 -13.67 11.76
C ASN A 29 -10.92 -12.83 10.74
N ASP A 30 -9.59 -12.83 10.81
CA ASP A 30 -8.71 -12.08 9.90
C ASP A 30 -7.50 -12.94 9.53
N PRO A 31 -6.89 -12.78 8.32
CA PRO A 31 -5.69 -13.52 7.98
C PRO A 31 -4.56 -13.31 8.99
N PRO A 32 -3.73 -14.33 9.24
CA PRO A 32 -2.62 -14.19 10.16
C PRO A 32 -1.63 -13.14 9.65
N VAL A 33 -0.99 -12.43 10.58
CA VAL A 33 0.04 -11.42 10.28
C VAL A 33 1.39 -11.98 10.66
N THR A 34 2.30 -12.06 9.70
CA THR A 34 3.72 -12.31 9.96
C THR A 34 4.42 -10.97 10.13
N ILE A 35 5.08 -10.77 11.26
CA ILE A 35 5.90 -9.59 11.51
C ILE A 35 7.36 -10.02 11.51
N VAL A 36 8.17 -9.38 10.68
CA VAL A 36 9.59 -9.64 10.52
C VAL A 36 10.35 -8.36 10.88
N SER A 37 11.12 -8.42 11.95
CA SER A 37 12.16 -7.43 12.19
C SER A 37 13.37 -7.80 11.35
N ALA A 38 13.87 -6.87 10.54
CA ALA A 38 14.98 -7.11 9.63
C ALA A 38 16.05 -6.03 9.74
N TYR A 39 17.31 -6.46 9.71
CA TYR A 39 18.49 -5.61 9.56
C TYR A 39 19.23 -6.03 8.29
N HIS A 40 19.53 -5.07 7.42
CA HIS A 40 20.40 -5.31 6.28
C HIS A 40 21.80 -4.76 6.59
N PRO A 41 22.82 -5.62 6.77
CA PRO A 41 24.17 -5.16 7.06
C PRO A 41 24.72 -4.27 5.94
N PRO A 42 25.34 -3.11 6.26
CA PRO A 42 25.98 -2.26 5.28
C PRO A 42 26.98 -3.07 4.45
N ARG A 43 26.84 -2.99 3.12
CA ARG A 43 27.68 -3.67 2.09
C ARG A 43 27.32 -5.13 1.79
N LYS A 44 26.32 -5.72 2.44
CA LYS A 44 25.81 -7.02 2.00
C LYS A 44 25.00 -6.85 0.70
N PRO A 45 25.12 -7.73 -0.29
CA PRO A 45 24.21 -7.70 -1.44
C PRO A 45 22.81 -8.17 -1.01
N ILE A 46 21.77 -7.61 -1.62
CA ILE A 46 20.41 -8.16 -1.54
C ILE A 46 20.23 -9.13 -2.70
N VAL A 47 19.88 -10.38 -2.37
CA VAL A 47 19.39 -11.39 -3.30
C VAL A 47 17.88 -11.28 -3.37
N VAL A 48 17.31 -11.09 -4.57
CA VAL A 48 15.85 -10.90 -4.72
C VAL A 48 15.05 -12.11 -4.23
N GLU A 49 15.59 -13.32 -4.39
CA GLU A 49 14.95 -14.54 -3.88
C GLU A 49 14.79 -14.52 -2.35
N ASP A 50 15.71 -13.90 -1.61
CA ASP A 50 15.59 -13.76 -0.15
C ASP A 50 14.38 -12.89 0.23
N LEU A 51 14.08 -11.85 -0.56
CA LEU A 51 12.85 -11.06 -0.38
C LEU A 51 11.62 -11.93 -0.64
N HIS A 52 11.61 -12.74 -1.72
CA HIS A 52 10.51 -13.67 -1.97
C HIS A 52 10.32 -14.68 -0.83
N GLN A 53 11.40 -15.21 -0.24
CA GLN A 53 11.31 -16.11 0.91
C GLN A 53 10.74 -15.42 2.15
N ILE A 54 11.17 -14.19 2.45
CA ILE A 54 10.63 -13.40 3.57
C ILE A 54 9.12 -13.17 3.42
N PHE A 55 8.67 -12.87 2.20
CA PHE A 55 7.26 -12.62 1.89
C PHE A 55 6.45 -13.88 1.51
N ARG A 56 7.03 -15.07 1.65
CA ARG A 56 6.39 -16.34 1.23
C ARG A 56 5.20 -16.74 2.09
N ASN A 57 5.18 -16.33 3.36
CA ASN A 57 4.12 -16.71 4.29
C ASN A 57 2.73 -16.29 3.78
N GLN A 58 1.74 -17.15 4.05
CA GLN A 58 0.33 -16.88 3.76
C GLN A 58 -0.22 -15.80 4.70
N GLY A 59 -1.24 -15.08 4.23
CA GLY A 59 -1.82 -13.94 4.95
C GLY A 59 -1.00 -12.67 4.75
N HIS A 60 -1.00 -11.82 5.77
CA HIS A 60 -0.30 -10.55 5.74
C HIS A 60 1.16 -10.71 6.18
N VAL A 61 2.05 -9.89 5.61
CA VAL A 61 3.46 -9.84 6.02
C VAL A 61 3.89 -8.40 6.15
N LEU A 62 4.45 -8.06 7.31
CA LEU A 62 5.10 -6.79 7.61
C LEU A 62 6.59 -7.06 7.85
N VAL A 63 7.45 -6.48 7.03
CA VAL A 63 8.90 -6.45 7.26
C VAL A 63 9.26 -5.03 7.65
N ALA A 64 9.95 -4.84 8.77
CA ALA A 64 10.37 -3.51 9.22
C ALA A 64 11.74 -3.55 9.92
N GLY A 65 12.52 -2.49 9.74
CA GLY A 65 13.78 -2.27 10.47
C GLY A 65 14.79 -1.46 9.66
N ASP A 66 16.04 -1.45 10.11
CA ASP A 66 17.14 -0.77 9.42
C ASP A 66 17.59 -1.59 8.20
N LEU A 67 17.07 -1.21 7.03
CA LEU A 67 17.39 -1.90 5.79
C LEU A 67 18.60 -1.28 5.07
N ASN A 68 19.26 -0.26 5.63
CA ASN A 68 20.40 0.44 5.02
C ASN A 68 20.21 0.80 3.53
N ALA A 69 18.95 1.01 3.12
CA ALA A 69 18.52 1.13 1.74
C ALA A 69 18.08 2.56 1.45
N LYS A 70 18.71 3.19 0.45
CA LYS A 70 18.47 4.59 0.09
C LYS A 70 17.95 4.66 -1.34
N GLN A 71 16.83 5.35 -1.53
CA GLN A 71 16.27 5.61 -2.84
C GLN A 71 15.58 6.98 -2.82
N ALA A 72 15.53 7.66 -3.97
CA ALA A 72 15.08 9.04 -4.08
C ALA A 72 13.65 9.29 -3.57
N SER A 73 12.76 8.31 -3.62
CA SER A 73 11.36 8.40 -3.20
C SER A 73 11.14 8.37 -1.69
N TRP A 74 12.10 7.89 -0.88
CA TRP A 74 11.98 7.89 0.58
C TRP A 74 13.17 8.51 1.32
N SER A 75 14.35 8.59 0.70
CA SER A 75 15.54 9.24 1.27
C SER A 75 16.13 10.26 0.28
N PRO A 76 15.36 11.29 -0.11
CA PRO A 76 15.67 12.18 -1.24
C PRO A 76 16.93 13.03 -1.04
N LEU A 77 17.32 13.30 0.21
CA LEU A 77 18.46 14.15 0.54
C LEU A 77 19.83 13.47 0.31
N THR A 78 19.83 12.23 -0.16
CA THR A 78 21.03 11.39 -0.28
C THR A 78 21.10 10.64 -1.60
N GLN A 79 22.30 10.23 -2.00
CA GLN A 79 22.48 9.36 -3.15
C GLN A 79 21.84 7.99 -2.88
N GLN A 80 20.99 7.55 -3.82
CA GLN A 80 20.43 6.21 -3.86
C GLN A 80 21.50 5.13 -3.97
N ASN A 81 21.24 3.95 -3.41
CA ASN A 81 22.16 2.82 -3.45
C ASN A 81 21.52 1.56 -4.08
N THR A 82 22.34 0.56 -4.37
CA THR A 82 21.88 -0.69 -4.99
C THR A 82 20.78 -1.39 -4.17
N PRO A 83 20.89 -1.55 -2.83
CA PRO A 83 19.81 -2.07 -2.01
C PRO A 83 18.48 -1.34 -2.18
N GLY A 84 18.48 0.00 -2.17
CA GLY A 84 17.28 0.81 -2.36
C GLY A 84 16.64 0.60 -3.73
N ASN A 85 17.45 0.49 -4.78
CA ASN A 85 16.94 0.20 -6.13
C ASN A 85 16.33 -1.20 -6.25
N ILE A 86 16.93 -2.20 -5.60
CA ILE A 86 16.40 -3.58 -5.58
C ILE A 86 15.07 -3.62 -4.85
N ILE A 87 15.00 -3.07 -3.64
CA ILE A 87 13.78 -3.04 -2.83
C ILE A 87 12.67 -2.29 -3.57
N ARG A 88 12.98 -1.13 -4.18
CA ARG A 88 11.99 -0.37 -4.94
C ARG A 88 11.39 -1.18 -6.09
N ARG A 89 12.24 -1.79 -6.93
CA ARG A 89 11.80 -2.62 -8.06
C ARG A 89 10.99 -3.83 -7.59
N PHE A 90 11.41 -4.46 -6.49
CA PHE A 90 10.69 -5.58 -5.90
C PHE A 90 9.27 -5.18 -5.49
N CYS A 91 9.11 -4.06 -4.78
CA CYS A 91 7.80 -3.53 -4.40
C CYS A 91 6.96 -3.19 -5.63
N ASP A 92 7.53 -2.49 -6.62
CA ASP A 92 6.85 -2.15 -7.87
C ASP A 92 6.37 -3.40 -8.63
N SER A 93 7.16 -4.49 -8.65
CA SER A 93 6.79 -5.74 -9.35
C SER A 93 5.76 -6.60 -8.61
N THR A 94 5.70 -6.51 -7.28
CA THR A 94 4.85 -7.36 -6.44
C THR A 94 3.56 -6.66 -6.02
N GLY A 95 3.52 -5.32 -6.15
CA GLY A 95 2.44 -4.49 -5.61
C GLY A 95 2.48 -4.36 -4.09
N TYR A 96 3.60 -4.69 -3.44
CA TYR A 96 3.76 -4.53 -1.99
C TYR A 96 3.99 -3.07 -1.64
N TYR A 97 3.44 -2.65 -0.51
CA TYR A 97 3.49 -1.24 -0.08
C TYR A 97 4.76 -0.98 0.71
N LEU A 98 5.58 -0.05 0.21
CA LEU A 98 6.71 0.50 0.94
C LEU A 98 6.25 1.69 1.78
N ASN A 99 6.50 1.61 3.07
CA ASN A 99 6.14 2.59 4.08
C ASN A 99 7.41 3.16 4.70
N ALA A 100 7.69 4.41 4.41
CA ALA A 100 8.84 5.13 4.96
C ALA A 100 8.33 6.45 5.57
N PRO A 101 8.84 6.86 6.73
CA PRO A 101 8.53 8.19 7.26
C PRO A 101 8.99 9.29 6.30
N SER A 102 8.22 10.39 6.23
CA SER A 102 8.62 11.58 5.48
C SER A 102 9.84 12.27 6.10
N GLU A 103 9.97 12.17 7.42
CA GLU A 103 11.10 12.70 8.17
C GLU A 103 12.24 11.67 8.27
N PRO A 104 13.51 12.11 8.24
CA PRO A 104 14.65 11.19 8.34
C PRO A 104 14.63 10.34 9.61
N THR A 105 15.19 9.14 9.52
CA THR A 105 15.26 8.20 10.65
C THR A 105 16.67 8.08 11.22
N CYS A 106 17.71 8.50 10.50
CA CYS A 106 19.10 8.41 10.93
C CYS A 106 19.84 9.76 10.76
N PHE A 107 20.49 10.24 11.83
CA PHE A 107 21.16 11.53 11.96
C PHE A 107 22.60 11.37 12.40
N ARG A 108 23.53 11.23 11.45
CA ARG A 108 24.96 11.11 11.74
C ARG A 108 25.63 12.48 11.67
N ARG A 109 26.46 12.82 12.66
CA ARG A 109 27.09 14.14 12.88
C ARG A 109 27.76 14.77 11.65
N SER A 110 28.25 13.98 10.69
CA SER A 110 28.99 14.46 9.51
C SER A 110 28.40 13.99 8.18
N TYR A 111 27.20 13.43 8.18
CA TYR A 111 26.53 12.96 6.97
C TYR A 111 25.15 13.61 6.83
N ARG A 112 24.63 13.62 5.61
CA ARG A 112 23.22 13.95 5.38
C ARG A 112 22.35 12.93 6.10
N SER A 113 21.26 13.39 6.71
CA SER A 113 20.29 12.52 7.33
C SER A 113 19.64 11.61 6.29
N THR A 114 19.29 10.40 6.70
CA THR A 114 18.75 9.37 5.81
C THR A 114 17.50 8.73 6.39
N THR A 115 16.63 8.26 5.53
CA THR A 115 15.50 7.39 5.88
C THR A 115 15.87 5.97 5.48
N ILE A 116 16.34 5.17 6.43
CA ILE A 116 16.81 3.78 6.22
C ILE A 116 16.05 2.77 7.08
N ASP A 117 15.34 3.25 8.10
CA ASP A 117 14.39 2.50 8.89
C ASP A 117 13.03 2.56 8.17
N ILE A 118 12.72 1.51 7.40
CA ILE A 118 11.53 1.46 6.53
C ILE A 118 10.77 0.16 6.74
N ALA A 119 9.52 0.14 6.30
CA ALA A 119 8.67 -1.03 6.31
C ALA A 119 8.14 -1.40 4.93
N ILE A 120 7.90 -2.69 4.70
CA ILE A 120 7.32 -3.23 3.47
C ILE A 120 6.18 -4.17 3.87
N CYS A 121 5.02 -3.97 3.25
CA CYS A 121 3.78 -4.65 3.61
C CYS A 121 3.19 -5.44 2.44
N LYS A 122 2.83 -6.70 2.70
CA LYS A 122 2.05 -7.57 1.82
C LYS A 122 0.65 -7.74 2.37
N GLY A 123 -0.35 -7.39 1.56
CA GLY A 123 -1.76 -7.65 1.84
C GLY A 123 -2.37 -6.82 2.96
N MET A 124 -1.65 -5.85 3.54
CA MET A 124 -2.17 -4.97 4.58
C MET A 124 -1.87 -3.51 4.26
N THR A 125 -2.70 -2.62 4.79
CA THR A 125 -2.59 -1.17 4.59
C THR A 125 -2.09 -0.51 5.87
N VAL A 126 -1.07 0.34 5.73
CA VAL A 126 -0.56 1.20 6.80
C VAL A 126 -1.15 2.59 6.59
N THR A 127 -1.72 3.16 7.65
CA THR A 127 -2.35 4.50 7.63
C THR A 127 -1.40 5.60 8.06
N ASP A 128 -0.40 5.27 8.88
CA ASP A 128 0.61 6.20 9.36
C ASP A 128 1.97 5.50 9.49
N CYS A 129 3.02 6.21 9.08
CA CYS A 129 4.42 5.82 9.22
C CYS A 129 5.21 7.09 9.58
N SER A 130 5.56 7.23 10.85
CA SER A 130 6.16 8.46 11.38
C SER A 130 7.49 8.19 12.09
N SER A 131 8.42 9.14 11.95
CA SER A 131 9.71 9.15 12.64
C SER A 131 9.54 9.94 13.94
N ILE A 132 9.87 9.31 15.07
CA ILE A 132 9.72 9.89 16.40
C ILE A 132 11.10 10.13 16.98
N SER A 133 11.42 11.41 17.21
CA SER A 133 12.64 11.85 17.88
C SER A 133 12.49 11.67 19.39
N GLU A 134 12.54 10.42 19.82
CA GLU A 134 12.66 10.04 21.22
C GLU A 134 13.97 9.27 21.31
N LEU A 135 14.82 9.63 22.29
CA LEU A 135 16.15 9.05 22.62
C LEU A 135 17.37 9.84 22.12
N SER A 136 18.50 9.67 22.83
CA SER A 136 19.83 10.25 22.53
C SER A 136 20.62 9.46 21.48
N SER A 137 19.92 8.70 20.63
CA SER A 137 20.50 7.84 19.59
C SER A 137 20.70 8.61 18.28
N ASP A 138 21.54 8.10 17.37
CA ASP A 138 21.61 8.59 16.00
C ASP A 138 20.45 8.07 15.13
N HIS A 139 19.64 7.13 15.64
CA HIS A 139 18.39 6.68 15.01
C HIS A 139 17.14 7.12 15.79
N ASN A 140 16.15 7.62 15.05
CA ASN A 140 14.80 7.86 15.54
C ASN A 140 13.97 6.57 15.50
N LEU A 141 12.96 6.48 16.36
CA LEU A 141 11.98 5.40 16.33
C LEU A 141 11.06 5.56 15.12
N VAL A 142 10.59 4.45 14.56
CA VAL A 142 9.55 4.44 13.51
C VAL A 142 8.27 3.88 14.09
N LEU A 143 7.20 4.69 14.06
CA LEU A 143 5.85 4.26 14.44
C LEU A 143 5.05 3.92 13.19
N LEU A 144 4.51 2.70 13.16
CA LEU A 144 3.63 2.21 12.09
C LEU A 144 2.23 1.96 12.66
N ARG A 145 1.20 2.44 11.98
CA ARG A 145 -0.20 2.15 12.30
C ARG A 145 -0.88 1.43 11.15
N GLU A 146 -1.39 0.23 11.41
CA GLU A 146 -2.24 -0.51 10.47
C GLU A 146 -3.61 0.16 10.35
N ALA A 147 -4.22 0.09 9.18
CA ALA A 147 -5.63 0.47 9.02
C ALA A 147 -6.52 -0.42 9.91
N PRO A 148 -7.57 0.13 10.55
CA PRO A 148 -8.57 -0.71 11.21
C PRO A 148 -9.23 -1.63 10.20
N PHE A 149 -9.51 -2.86 10.62
CA PHE A 149 -10.29 -3.80 9.82
C PHE A 149 -11.68 -3.21 9.58
N GLN A 150 -12.07 -3.04 8.32
CA GLN A 150 -13.44 -2.72 7.96
C GLN A 150 -14.20 -4.05 8.02
N GLU A 151 -14.99 -4.29 9.07
CA GLU A 151 -16.05 -5.28 8.98
C GLU A 151 -16.95 -4.84 7.83
N ASN A 152 -17.15 -5.70 6.83
CA ASN A 152 -18.15 -5.42 5.80
C ASN A 152 -19.47 -5.15 6.53
N PRO A 153 -20.18 -4.04 6.26
CA PRO A 153 -21.51 -3.86 6.82
C PRO A 153 -22.36 -5.06 6.40
N GLU A 154 -23.09 -5.64 7.35
CA GLU A 154 -24.05 -6.68 7.02
C GLU A 154 -24.96 -6.17 5.90
N PRO A 155 -25.26 -6.99 4.87
CA PRO A 155 -26.19 -6.58 3.83
C PRO A 155 -27.49 -6.14 4.51
N CYS A 156 -27.97 -4.93 4.20
CA CYS A 156 -29.30 -4.51 4.62
C CYS A 156 -30.29 -5.56 4.13
N ASP A 157 -31.08 -6.13 5.05
CA ASP A 157 -32.19 -7.02 4.71
C ASP A 157 -33.21 -6.24 3.85
N ASP A 158 -33.14 -6.39 2.54
CA ASP A 158 -34.08 -5.80 1.57
C ASP A 158 -35.43 -6.57 1.51
N ASP A 159 -35.65 -7.58 2.37
CA ASP A 159 -36.80 -8.49 2.30
C ASP A 159 -38.06 -8.01 3.05
N ALA A 160 -38.16 -6.74 3.45
CA ALA A 160 -39.31 -6.23 4.21
C ALA A 160 -40.45 -5.62 3.36
N PHE A 161 -40.44 -5.75 2.03
CA PHE A 161 -41.51 -5.23 1.15
C PHE A 161 -42.07 -6.28 0.19
N ASP A 162 -42.47 -7.43 0.72
CA ASP A 162 -43.47 -8.26 0.08
C ASP A 162 -44.45 -8.67 1.18
N HIS A 163 -45.60 -8.01 1.29
CA HIS A 163 -46.89 -8.52 1.80
C HIS A 163 -47.91 -7.37 1.94
N VAL A 164 -48.37 -6.81 0.81
CA VAL A 164 -49.77 -6.36 0.66
C VAL A 164 -50.18 -6.59 -0.81
N LYS A 165 -50.93 -7.67 -1.06
CA LYS A 165 -51.78 -7.83 -2.25
C LYS A 165 -53.24 -7.89 -1.80
N GLU A 166 -54.12 -7.54 -2.76
CA GLU A 166 -55.60 -7.53 -2.76
C GLU A 166 -56.26 -6.21 -2.30
N GLU A 167 -57.23 -5.59 -2.99
CA GLU A 167 -57.84 -5.77 -4.32
C GLU A 167 -58.76 -4.55 -4.60
N SER A 168 -59.19 -4.38 -5.86
CA SER A 168 -60.49 -3.83 -6.31
C SER A 168 -60.57 -2.49 -7.09
N THR A 169 -60.88 -2.69 -8.38
CA THR A 169 -61.89 -2.02 -9.26
C THR A 169 -61.71 -0.60 -9.85
N THR A 170 -61.58 -0.59 -11.19
CA THR A 170 -61.77 0.47 -12.23
C THR A 170 -63.24 0.98 -12.32
N PRO A 171 -63.63 2.06 -13.06
CA PRO A 171 -63.26 2.38 -14.46
C PRO A 171 -62.96 3.87 -14.83
N GLN A 172 -62.37 4.03 -16.02
CA GLN A 172 -62.01 5.30 -16.70
C GLN A 172 -63.21 6.05 -17.32
N PRO A 173 -62.99 7.32 -17.75
CA PRO A 173 -63.57 7.83 -18.98
C PRO A 173 -62.53 8.33 -20.02
N GLN A 174 -62.90 8.17 -21.29
CA GLN A 174 -62.19 8.47 -22.53
C GLN A 174 -62.23 9.98 -22.90
N PHE A 175 -61.19 10.53 -23.55
CA PHE A 175 -61.17 10.87 -25.00
C PHE A 175 -60.06 11.86 -25.43
N GLN A 176 -59.57 11.61 -26.67
CA GLN A 176 -58.98 12.49 -27.70
C GLN A 176 -57.49 12.89 -27.67
N THR A 177 -56.77 12.39 -28.69
CA THR A 177 -55.45 12.82 -29.22
C THR A 177 -55.58 14.01 -30.18
N PRO A 178 -54.49 14.76 -30.49
CA PRO A 178 -53.69 14.38 -31.67
C PRO A 178 -52.16 14.63 -31.60
N HIS A 179 -51.44 13.76 -32.32
CA HIS A 179 -50.14 13.91 -33.00
C HIS A 179 -49.07 14.89 -32.50
N ARG A 180 -47.89 14.34 -32.13
CA ARG A 180 -46.60 14.75 -32.72
C ARG A 180 -45.49 13.74 -32.49
N THR A 181 -44.88 13.29 -33.57
CA THR A 181 -43.67 12.46 -33.62
C THR A 181 -42.45 13.30 -33.27
N LEU A 182 -41.61 12.86 -32.32
CA LEU A 182 -40.21 13.29 -32.21
C LEU A 182 -39.33 12.11 -31.81
N THR A 183 -38.35 11.86 -32.67
CA THR A 183 -37.28 10.87 -32.62
C THR A 183 -36.21 11.21 -31.59
N SER A 184 -35.61 10.18 -31.00
CA SER A 184 -34.50 10.22 -30.04
C SER A 184 -33.16 10.71 -30.63
N PRO A 185 -32.36 11.47 -29.87
CA PRO A 185 -30.90 11.51 -29.98
C PRO A 185 -30.24 11.17 -28.61
N GLN A 186 -29.03 10.63 -28.44
CA GLN A 186 -27.82 10.55 -29.25
C GLN A 186 -26.81 9.65 -28.48
N LYS A 187 -26.09 8.78 -29.19
CA LYS A 187 -24.71 8.38 -28.86
C LYS A 187 -23.94 8.55 -30.16
N LEU A 188 -22.80 9.24 -30.14
CA LEU A 188 -21.60 8.94 -30.95
C LEU A 188 -20.51 9.99 -30.69
N TRP A 189 -19.39 9.46 -30.20
CA TRP A 189 -18.05 10.00 -30.09
C TRP A 189 -17.53 10.68 -31.37
N LYS A 190 -16.69 11.70 -31.21
CA LYS A 190 -15.73 12.13 -32.23
C LYS A 190 -14.36 12.38 -31.58
N SER A 191 -13.41 11.53 -31.92
CA SER A 191 -11.99 11.87 -31.94
C SER A 191 -11.69 12.72 -33.18
N CYS A 192 -10.81 13.71 -33.08
CA CYS A 192 -10.17 14.30 -34.25
C CYS A 192 -8.71 14.68 -33.94
N SER A 193 -7.80 14.18 -34.76
CA SER A 193 -6.37 14.46 -34.81
C SER A 193 -6.03 15.28 -36.05
N SER A 194 -5.12 16.24 -35.94
CA SER A 194 -4.06 16.63 -36.90
C SER A 194 -3.36 17.89 -36.36
N SER A 195 -2.06 17.91 -36.06
CA SER A 195 -0.89 18.06 -36.98
C SER A 195 -0.98 19.37 -37.77
N GLN A 196 -0.05 20.33 -37.84
CA GLN A 196 1.39 20.56 -37.57
C GLN A 196 1.54 22.13 -37.50
N THR A 197 2.61 22.82 -37.05
CA THR A 197 4.00 22.88 -37.59
C THR A 197 4.92 23.77 -36.71
N LYS A 198 6.20 23.34 -36.62
CA LYS A 198 7.51 24.06 -36.64
C LYS A 198 7.81 25.32 -35.80
N LYS A 199 8.89 25.22 -35.00
CA LYS A 199 10.13 26.06 -34.89
C LYS A 199 10.77 25.77 -33.51
N HIS A 200 12.07 25.73 -33.23
CA HIS A 200 13.35 25.96 -33.90
C HIS A 200 14.43 25.42 -32.92
N LEU A 201 15.53 24.87 -33.39
CA LEU A 201 16.66 24.35 -32.59
C LEU A 201 17.83 25.33 -32.72
N GLU A 202 18.50 25.71 -31.63
CA GLU A 202 19.95 25.50 -31.40
C GLU A 202 20.59 26.40 -30.31
N ARG A 203 21.57 25.76 -29.64
CA ARG A 203 22.78 26.26 -28.95
C ARG A 203 22.66 27.09 -27.69
N TRP A 204 23.31 26.60 -26.62
CA TRP A 204 24.35 27.32 -25.86
C TRP A 204 25.37 26.32 -25.27
N HIS A 205 26.59 26.83 -25.12
CA HIS A 205 27.84 26.19 -24.66
C HIS A 205 27.80 25.60 -23.25
#